data_AF-A0A3N6PNV8-F1
#
_entry.id   AF-A0A3N6PNV8-F1
#
_cell.length_a   1.000
_cell.length_b   1.000
_cell.length_c   1.000
_cell.angle_alpha   90.00
_cell.angle_beta   90.00
_cell.angle_gamma   90.00
#
_symmetry.space_group_name_H-M   'P 1'
#
loop_
_entity.id
_entity.type
_entity.pdbx_description
1 polymer ?
#
loop_
_entity_poly.entity_id
_entity_poly.type
_entity_poly.pdbx_seq_one_letter_code
_entity_poly.pdbx_strand_id
1 'polypeptide(L)' 'VKRNYIKRRMREVFRTQKPELIRLLEERNTRLVLLITYNSRKLAPFSQIHYKLGQALGKLTRRIESREN' A
#
# COMPACT_ATOMS: atom_id res chain seq x y z
N VAL A 1 -8.85 6.18 20.23
CA VAL A 1 -8.12 7.31 19.57
C VAL A 1 -6.86 6.86 18.81
N LYS A 2 -5.87 6.19 19.44
CA LYS A 2 -4.61 5.77 18.77
C LYS A 2 -4.79 4.84 17.54
N ARG A 3 -5.67 3.83 17.63
CA ARG A 3 -5.98 2.92 16.49
C ARG A 3 -6.53 3.67 15.27
N ASN A 4 -7.43 4.62 15.49
CA ASN A 4 -8.06 5.39 14.40
C ASN A 4 -7.03 6.33 13.74
N TYR A 5 -6.13 6.91 14.54
CA TYR A 5 -5.02 7.70 14.02
C TYR A 5 -4.08 6.88 13.14
N ILE A 6 -3.71 5.66 13.56
CA ILE A 6 -2.92 4.72 12.73
C ILE A 6 -3.65 4.43 11.42
N LYS A 7 -4.93 4.04 11.49
CA LYS A 7 -5.73 3.75 10.29
C LYS A 7 -5.81 4.95 9.35
N ARG A 8 -5.94 6.17 9.87
CA ARG A 8 -5.95 7.40 9.06
C ARG A 8 -4.62 7.61 8.36
N ARG A 9 -3.50 7.56 9.09
CA ARG A 9 -2.16 7.70 8.50
C ARG A 9 -1.85 6.63 7.46
N MET A 10 -2.20 5.37 7.73
CA MET A 10 -2.03 4.28 6.76
C MET A 10 -2.79 4.56 5.45
N ARG A 11 -4.03 5.06 5.55
CA ARG A 11 -4.82 5.45 4.37
C ARG A 11 -4.23 6.63 3.62
N GLU A 12 -3.70 7.62 4.32
CA GLU A 12 -3.04 8.77 3.69
C GLU A 12 -1.80 8.35 2.91
N VAL A 13 -0.94 7.54 3.53
CA VAL A 13 0.25 6.97 2.86
C VAL A 13 -0.16 6.12 1.66
N PHE A 14 -1.16 5.25 1.83
CA PHE A 14 -1.66 4.44 0.71
C PHE A 14 -2.18 5.32 -0.43
N ARG A 15 -2.94 6.38 -0.11
CA ARG A 15 -3.50 7.30 -1.10
C ARG A 15 -2.42 7.97 -1.95
N THR A 16 -1.28 8.36 -1.36
CA THR A 16 -0.20 9.03 -2.09
C THR A 16 0.63 8.07 -2.94
N GLN A 17 0.64 6.77 -2.63
CA GLN A 17 1.50 5.77 -3.27
C GLN A 17 0.76 4.80 -4.21
N LYS A 18 -0.58 4.72 -4.15
CA LYS A 18 -1.38 3.82 -4.99
C LYS A 18 -1.51 4.17 -6.50
N PRO A 19 -1.28 5.40 -7.01
CA PRO A 19 -1.61 5.72 -8.41
C PRO A 19 -1.01 4.78 -9.45
N GLU A 20 0.26 4.41 -9.30
CA GLU A 20 0.95 3.49 -10.22
C GLU A 20 0.31 2.09 -10.23
N LEU A 21 -0.01 1.56 -9.04
CA LEU A 21 -0.69 0.26 -8.91
C LEU A 21 -2.08 0.29 -9.55
N ILE A 22 -2.84 1.38 -9.35
CA ILE A 22 -4.18 1.52 -9.95
C ILE A 22 -4.09 1.57 -11.47
N ARG A 23 -3.17 2.39 -12.01
CA ARG A 23 -2.93 2.46 -13.45
C ARG A 23 -2.64 1.08 -14.05
N LEU A 24 -1.74 0.32 -13.42
CA LEU A 24 -1.40 -1.04 -13.86
C LEU A 24 -2.61 -2.00 -13.83
N LEU A 25 -3.42 -1.94 -12.77
CA LEU A 25 -4.62 -2.78 -12.63
C LEU A 25 -5.68 -2.44 -13.69
N GLU A 26 -5.86 -1.15 -14.01
CA GLU A 26 -6.77 -0.67 -15.04
C GLU A 26 -6.29 -1.10 -16.44
N GLU A 27 -5.00 -0.90 -16.76
CA GLU A 27 -4.38 -1.32 -18.03
C GLU A 27 -4.54 -2.83 -18.27
N ARG A 28 -4.53 -3.62 -17.20
CA ARG A 28 -4.68 -5.09 -17.27
C ARG A 28 -6.09 -5.59 -16.98
N ASN A 29 -7.08 -4.69 -16.91
CA ASN A 29 -8.48 -5.01 -16.56
C ASN A 29 -8.61 -5.97 -15.36
N THR A 30 -7.74 -5.80 -14.37
CA THR A 30 -7.59 -6.72 -13.23
C THR A 30 -8.17 -6.09 -11.97
N ARG A 31 -8.95 -6.87 -11.22
CA ARG A 31 -9.48 -6.45 -9.91
C ARG A 31 -8.63 -7.02 -8.78
N LEU A 32 -8.33 -6.19 -7.79
CA LEU A 32 -7.56 -6.57 -6.61
C LEU A 32 -8.27 -6.15 -5.32
N VAL A 33 -8.43 -7.09 -4.39
CA VAL A 33 -8.76 -6.79 -3.00
C VAL A 33 -7.48 -6.78 -2.17
N LEU A 34 -7.19 -5.67 -1.51
CA LEU A 34 -5.99 -5.49 -0.71
C LEU A 34 -6.33 -5.24 0.76
N LEU A 35 -5.83 -6.10 1.65
CA LEU A 35 -5.89 -5.91 3.10
C LEU A 35 -4.52 -5.50 3.63
N ILE A 36 -4.45 -4.36 4.32
CA ILE A 36 -3.23 -3.86 4.96
C ILE A 36 -3.44 -3.85 6.48
N THR A 37 -2.64 -4.63 7.20
CA THR A 37 -2.69 -4.74 8.67
C THR A 37 -1.48 -4.08 9.30
N TYR A 38 -1.71 -3.26 10.33
CA TYR A 38 -0.64 -2.67 11.12
C TYR A 38 -0.35 -3.56 12.35
N ASN A 39 0.75 -4.32 12.29
CA ASN A 39 1.13 -5.25 13.36
C ASN A 39 2.29 -4.70 14.21
N SER A 40 2.02 -3.68 15.01
CA SER A 40 3.00 -3.15 15.98
C SER A 40 2.26 -2.61 17.21
N ARG A 41 2.86 -2.84 18.38
CA ARG A 41 2.37 -2.29 19.66
C ARG A 41 2.68 -0.79 19.80
N LYS A 42 3.71 -0.29 19.10
CA LYS A 42 4.14 1.11 19.14
C LYS A 42 3.75 1.84 17.86
N LEU A 43 3.51 3.14 17.99
CA LEU A 43 3.19 4.01 16.87
C LEU A 43 4.46 4.33 16.06
N ALA A 44 4.59 3.77 14.87
CA ALA A 44 5.70 4.06 13.98
C ALA A 44 5.63 5.51 13.45
N PRO A 45 6.77 6.19 13.27
CA PRO A 45 6.83 7.47 12.57
C PRO A 45 6.20 7.40 11.17
N PHE A 46 5.69 8.54 10.68
CA PHE A 46 5.06 8.59 9.35
C PHE A 46 6.02 8.14 8.25
N SER A 47 7.28 8.61 8.29
CA SER A 47 8.34 8.24 7.35
C SER A 47 8.54 6.72 7.27
N GLN A 48 8.53 6.03 8.40
CA GLN A 48 8.68 4.58 8.45
C GLN A 48 7.50 3.86 7.80
N ILE A 49 6.27 4.31 8.09
CA ILE A 49 5.05 3.76 7.47
C ILE A 49 5.10 4.00 5.96
N HIS A 50 5.45 5.22 5.55
CA HIS A 50 5.56 5.61 4.14
C HIS A 50 6.56 4.75 3.39
N TYR A 51 7.76 4.57 3.94
CA TYR A 51 8.78 3.73 3.33
C TYR A 51 8.34 2.27 3.20
N LYS A 52 7.83 1.66 4.29
CA LYS A 52 7.46 0.24 4.29
C LYS A 52 6.24 -0.05 3.40
N LEU A 53 5.24 0.83 3.39
CA LEU A 53 4.09 0.64 2.51
C LEU A 53 4.47 0.80 1.03
N GLY A 54 5.31 1.79 0.71
CA GLY A 54 5.81 1.98 -0.65
C GLY A 54 6.60 0.77 -1.16
N GLN A 55 7.46 0.20 -0.31
CA GLN A 55 8.17 -1.05 -0.61
C GLN A 55 7.21 -2.22 -0.88
N ALA A 56 6.16 -2.37 -0.08
CA ALA A 56 5.16 -3.42 -0.25
C ALA A 56 4.35 -3.24 -1.55
N LEU A 57 3.89 -2.02 -1.83
CA LEU A 57 3.17 -1.70 -3.06
C LEU A 57 4.04 -1.90 -4.30
N GLY A 58 5.29 -1.41 -4.29
CA GLY A 58 6.20 -1.60 -5.43
C GLY A 58 6.53 -3.08 -5.68
N LYS A 59 6.66 -3.90 -4.62
CA LYS A 59 6.84 -5.35 -4.76
C LYS A 59 5.58 -6.01 -5.35
N LEU A 60 4.39 -5.55 -4.97
CA LEU A 60 3.13 -6.01 -5.51
C LEU A 60 2.98 -5.63 -6.99
N THR A 61 3.26 -4.38 -7.35
CA THR A 61 3.26 -3.88 -8.74
C THR A 61 4.16 -4.74 -9.63
N ARG A 62 5.44 -4.94 -9.24
CA ARG A 62 6.37 -5.80 -10.00
C ARG A 62 5.88 -7.24 -10.16
N ARG A 63 5.19 -7.78 -9.16
CA ARG A 63 4.65 -9.15 -9.21
C ARG A 63 3.43 -9.26 -10.11
N ILE A 64 2.65 -8.19 -10.24
CA ILE A 64 1.55 -8.11 -11.22
C ILE A 64 2.17 -7.98 -12.62
N GLU A 65 3.20 -7.16 -12.78
CA GLU A 65 3.90 -6.98 -14.06
C GLU A 65 4.46 -8.29 -14.60
N SER A 66 5.17 -9.06 -13.76
CA SER A 66 5.87 -10.27 -14.15
C SER A 66 4.96 -11.49 -14.40
N ARG A 67 3.66 -11.42 -14.09
CA ARG A 67 2.74 -12.55 -14.27
C ARG A 67 2.24 -12.73 -15.71
N GLU A 68 2.54 -11.80 -16.60
CA GLU A 68 2.13 -11.86 -18.02
C GLU A 68 3.30 -11.94 -19.01
N ASN A 69 4.53 -12.08 -18.51
CA ASN A 69 5.69 -12.44 -19.34
C ASN A 69 5.89 -13.96 -19.36
#